data_AF-A0A382V5V8-F1
#
_entry.id   AF-A0A382V5V8-F1
#
_cell.length_a   1.000
_cell.length_b   1.000
_cell.length_c   1.000
_cell.angle_alpha   90.00
_cell.angle_beta   90.00
_cell.angle_gamma   90.00
#
_symmetry.space_group_name_H-M   'P 1'
#
loop_
_entity.id
_entity.type
_entity.pdbx_description
1 polymer ?
#
loop_
_entity_poly.entity_id
_entity_poly.type
_entity_poly.pdbx_seq_one_letter_code
_entity_poly.pdbx_strand_id
1 'polypeptide(L)'
;MSFVILLSSCGTFQEGMIGSKRSKSSDEFLVHKKKPLVVPPDFDDIPSPKPVKKEEKKLSASNTSIEDLLNIEKKIEDTFETKGNNSLEQSILKKIKQN
;
A
#
# COMPACT_ATOMS: atom_id res chain seq x y z
N MET A 1 -40.15 31.04 -67.93
CA MET A 1 -40.42 30.87 -66.49
C MET A 1 -40.50 29.41 -66.02
N SER A 2 -40.10 28.43 -66.85
CA SER A 2 -40.17 26.99 -66.46
C SER A 2 -38.85 26.40 -65.96
N PHE A 3 -37.71 27.05 -66.24
CA PHE A 3 -36.39 26.53 -65.85
C PHE A 3 -36.11 26.66 -64.35
N VAL A 4 -36.63 27.72 -63.70
CA VAL A 4 -36.41 28.00 -62.27
C VAL A 4 -37.08 26.96 -61.36
N ILE A 5 -38.15 26.32 -61.82
CA ILE A 5 -38.92 25.30 -61.07
C ILE A 5 -38.14 23.98 -60.95
N LEU A 6 -37.21 23.72 -61.88
CA LEU A 6 -36.40 22.49 -61.85
C LEU A 6 -35.20 22.59 -60.88
N LEU A 7 -34.70 23.80 -60.59
CA LEU A 7 -33.57 23.98 -59.67
C LEU A 7 -33.98 23.83 -58.20
N SER A 8 -35.24 24.10 -57.84
CA SER A 8 -35.73 23.96 -56.46
C SER A 8 -35.97 22.50 -56.04
N SER A 9 -35.96 21.55 -56.97
CA SER A 9 -36.20 20.12 -56.69
C SER A 9 -34.91 19.30 -56.46
N CYS A 10 -33.72 19.90 -56.52
CA CYS A 10 -32.46 19.17 -56.36
C CYS A 10 -32.16 18.79 -54.90
N GLY A 11 -32.77 19.48 -53.91
CA GLY A 11 -32.52 19.23 -52.49
C GLY A 11 -32.97 17.86 -51.98
N THR A 12 -33.98 17.25 -52.61
CA THR A 12 -34.51 15.92 -52.22
C THR A 12 -33.77 14.75 -52.88
N PHE A 13 -33.00 15.01 -53.95
CA PHE A 13 -32.23 14.00 -54.66
C PHE A 13 -31.02 13.52 -53.85
N GLN A 14 -30.39 14.43 -53.10
CA GLN A 14 -29.25 14.11 -52.23
C GLN A 14 -29.63 13.12 -51.11
N GLU A 15 -30.81 13.30 -50.51
CA GLU A 15 -31.35 12.39 -49.49
C GLU A 15 -31.67 10.99 -50.05
N GLY A 16 -32.12 10.91 -51.30
CA GLY A 16 -32.44 9.65 -51.99
C GLY A 16 -31.21 8.86 -52.45
N MET A 17 -30.12 9.54 -52.82
CA MET A 17 -28.89 8.92 -53.31
C MET A 17 -27.91 8.53 -52.20
N ILE A 18 -27.83 9.32 -51.12
CA ILE A 18 -27.02 9.01 -49.94
C ILE A 18 -27.77 8.04 -48.99
N GLY A 19 -29.09 7.94 -49.14
CA GLY A 19 -29.97 7.19 -48.25
C GLY A 19 -30.27 8.00 -47.00
N SER A 20 -31.54 8.06 -46.60
CA SER A 20 -31.91 8.67 -45.33
C SER A 20 -31.26 7.90 -44.17
N LYS A 21 -30.67 8.63 -43.22
CA LYS A 21 -30.15 8.02 -41.99
C LYS A 21 -31.32 7.26 -41.32
N ARG A 22 -31.24 5.92 -41.26
CA ARG A 22 -32.29 5.08 -40.63
C ARG A 22 -32.57 5.48 -39.17
N SER A 23 -31.58 6.11 -38.52
CA SER A 23 -31.70 6.63 -37.16
C SER A 23 -32.15 8.10 -37.13
N LYS A 24 -33.44 8.33 -36.88
CA LYS A 24 -33.87 9.51 -36.09
C LYS A 24 -34.03 9.18 -34.60
N SER A 25 -34.06 7.89 -34.25
CA SER A 25 -34.16 7.42 -32.85
C SER A 25 -33.53 6.04 -32.59
N SER A 26 -32.62 5.55 -33.45
CA SER A 26 -31.93 4.28 -33.14
C SER A 26 -30.63 4.55 -32.42
N ASP A 27 -30.49 3.88 -31.27
CA ASP A 27 -29.33 3.88 -30.38
C ASP A 27 -28.16 3.20 -31.09
N GLU A 28 -27.49 3.96 -31.96
CA GLU A 28 -26.27 3.54 -32.66
C GLU A 28 -25.10 3.76 -31.71
N PHE A 29 -24.67 2.70 -31.03
CA PHE A 29 -23.48 2.77 -30.18
C PHE A 29 -22.23 2.93 -31.04
N LEU A 30 -21.57 4.09 -30.93
CA LEU A 30 -20.22 4.29 -31.45
C LEU A 30 -19.24 3.46 -30.60
N VAL A 31 -18.97 2.23 -31.05
CA VAL A 31 -17.98 1.37 -30.40
C VAL A 31 -16.59 1.85 -30.77
N HIS A 32 -16.01 2.69 -29.92
CA HIS A 32 -14.62 3.08 -30.02
C HIS A 32 -13.71 1.94 -29.56
N LYS A 33 -12.87 1.42 -30.47
CA LYS A 33 -11.85 0.45 -30.10
C LYS A 33 -10.88 1.08 -29.10
N LYS A 34 -10.78 0.47 -27.91
CA LYS A 34 -9.73 0.82 -26.94
C LYS A 34 -8.37 0.54 -27.57
N LYS A 35 -7.41 1.43 -27.29
CA LYS A 35 -6.02 1.17 -27.64
C LYS A 35 -5.56 -0.13 -26.97
N PRO A 36 -4.75 -0.96 -27.64
CA PRO A 36 -4.18 -2.13 -27.01
C PRO A 36 -3.40 -1.73 -25.76
N LEU A 37 -3.41 -2.60 -24.76
CA LEU A 37 -2.58 -2.42 -23.58
C LEU A 37 -1.11 -2.45 -24.03
N VAL A 38 -0.41 -1.34 -23.85
CA VAL A 38 1.02 -1.24 -24.11
C VAL A 38 1.73 -1.05 -22.78
N VAL A 39 2.81 -1.79 -22.61
CA VAL A 39 3.66 -1.68 -21.43
C VAL A 39 4.44 -0.36 -21.55
N PRO A 40 4.46 0.49 -20.50
CA PRO A 40 5.22 1.73 -20.55
C PRO A 40 6.73 1.44 -20.71
N PRO A 41 7.49 2.34 -21.36
CA PRO A 41 8.91 2.14 -21.66
C PRO A 41 9.77 1.89 -20.41
N ASP A 42 9.35 2.43 -19.26
CA ASP A 42 10.07 2.37 -17.98
C ASP A 42 9.33 1.46 -16.98
N PHE A 43 8.67 0.39 -17.44
CA PHE A 43 7.87 -0.49 -16.59
C PHE A 43 8.69 -1.20 -15.50
N ASP A 44 9.93 -1.57 -15.83
CA ASP A 44 10.85 -2.24 -14.92
C ASP A 44 11.67 -1.25 -14.06
N ASP A 45 11.59 0.04 -14.36
CA ASP A 45 12.34 1.09 -13.66
C ASP A 45 11.58 1.57 -12.43
N ILE A 46 11.87 0.93 -11.30
CA ILE A 46 11.36 1.34 -10.00
C ILE A 46 12.20 2.52 -9.48
N PRO A 47 11.58 3.63 -9.03
CA PRO A 47 12.34 4.74 -8.46
C PRO A 47 13.14 4.27 -7.24
N SER A 48 14.42 4.67 -7.17
CA SER A 48 15.27 4.37 -6.03
C SER A 48 14.66 4.94 -4.73
N PRO A 49 14.73 4.23 -3.59
CA PRO A 49 14.33 4.76 -2.31
C PRO A 49 15.02 6.10 -2.03
N LYS A 50 14.29 7.05 -1.44
CA LYS A 50 14.88 8.34 -1.05
C LYS A 50 16.09 8.06 -0.16
N PRO A 51 17.25 8.67 -0.41
CA PRO A 51 18.37 8.56 0.50
C PRO A 51 17.90 9.04 1.86
N VAL A 52 17.96 8.15 2.86
CA VAL A 52 17.84 8.56 4.25
C VAL A 52 18.99 9.52 4.45
N LYS A 53 18.69 10.82 4.53
CA LYS A 53 19.63 11.78 5.09
C LYS A 53 19.94 11.20 6.46
N LYS A 54 21.13 10.62 6.61
CA LYS A 54 21.71 10.42 7.93
C LYS A 54 21.96 11.82 8.44
N GLU A 55 20.91 12.46 8.94
CA GLU A 55 21.11 13.45 9.98
C GLU A 55 21.85 12.65 11.05
N GLU A 56 23.16 12.84 11.11
CA GLU A 56 23.92 12.56 12.30
C GLU A 56 23.24 13.40 13.38
N LYS A 57 22.17 12.86 13.97
CA LYS A 57 21.75 13.25 15.31
C LYS A 57 23.00 12.94 16.12
N LYS A 58 23.83 13.97 16.33
CA LYS A 58 24.83 13.97 17.39
C LYS A 58 24.07 13.44 18.59
N LEU A 59 24.38 12.22 19.00
CA LEU A 59 23.90 11.67 20.24
C LEU A 59 24.48 12.63 21.27
N SER A 60 23.71 13.66 21.67
CA SER A 60 24.08 14.44 22.83
C SER A 60 24.09 13.42 23.94
N ALA A 61 25.27 13.11 24.46
CA ALA A 61 25.44 12.26 25.62
C ALA A 61 24.71 12.93 26.78
N SER A 62 23.41 12.70 26.84
CA SER A 62 22.58 13.12 27.95
C SER A 62 23.02 12.24 29.10
N ASN A 63 23.55 12.84 30.16
CA ASN A 63 23.98 12.15 31.37
C ASN A 63 22.78 11.57 32.18
N THR A 64 21.61 11.49 31.56
CA THR A 64 20.38 10.93 32.14
C THR A 64 20.41 9.42 32.03
N SER A 65 20.30 8.72 33.15
CA SER A 65 20.24 7.26 33.13
C SER A 65 18.93 6.81 32.47
N ILE A 66 18.92 5.60 31.90
CA ILE A 66 17.71 5.02 31.29
C ILE A 66 16.58 4.89 32.34
N GLU A 67 16.95 4.65 33.60
CA GLU A 67 16.02 4.55 34.73
C GLU A 67 15.27 5.87 34.96
N ASP A 68 15.99 7.00 34.87
CA ASP A 68 15.40 8.35 35.00
C ASP A 68 14.47 8.67 33.83
N LEU A 69 14.80 8.21 32.62
CA LEU A 69 13.96 8.39 31.43
C LEU A 69 12.68 7.56 31.49
N LEU A 70 12.75 6.39 32.11
CA LEU A 70 11.62 5.45 32.22
C LEU A 70 10.81 5.65 33.51
N ASN A 71 11.20 6.61 34.36
CA ASN A 71 10.58 6.91 35.66
C ASN A 71 10.30 5.64 36.48
N ILE A 72 11.27 4.72 36.48
CA ILE A 72 11.16 3.46 37.20
C ILE A 72 11.51 3.73 38.67
N GLU A 73 10.54 3.56 39.55
CA GLU A 73 10.81 3.58 40.99
C GLU A 73 11.78 2.45 41.32
N LYS A 74 12.96 2.79 41.87
CA LYS A 74 13.90 1.81 42.40
C LYS A 74 13.25 1.11 43.59
N LYS A 75 12.50 0.04 43.32
CA LYS A 75 12.07 -0.88 44.36
C LYS A 75 13.34 -1.46 44.96
N ILE A 76 13.60 -1.12 46.23
CA ILE A 76 14.62 -1.76 47.05
C ILE A 76 14.39 -3.27 46.89
N GLU A 77 15.41 -3.94 46.37
CA GLU A 77 15.41 -5.38 46.20
C GLU A 77 15.27 -5.97 47.60
N ASP A 78 14.06 -6.39 47.95
CA ASP A 78 13.83 -7.21 49.12
C ASP A 78 14.67 -8.47 48.88
N THR A 79 15.81 -8.58 49.55
CA THR A 79 16.63 -9.79 49.56
C THR A 79 15.72 -10.93 50.00
N PHE A 80 15.21 -11.70 49.03
CA PHE A 80 14.60 -12.99 49.30
C PHE A 80 15.74 -13.91 49.71
N GLU A 81 16.09 -13.85 50.99
CA GLU A 81 16.82 -14.90 51.69
C GLU A 81 16.02 -16.18 51.49
N THR A 82 16.33 -16.90 50.41
CA THR A 82 15.86 -18.26 50.22
C THR A 82 16.57 -19.06 51.28
N LYS A 83 15.93 -19.17 52.45
CA LYS A 83 16.35 -20.01 53.56
C LYS A 83 16.25 -21.45 53.08
N GLY A 84 17.25 -21.87 52.31
CA GLY A 84 17.34 -23.15 51.66
C GLY A 84 17.21 -24.24 52.71
N ASN A 85 16.10 -24.95 52.66
CA ASN A 85 15.79 -26.13 53.45
C ASN A 85 16.70 -27.28 53.00
N ASN A 86 17.97 -27.17 53.39
CA ASN A 86 19.07 -28.13 53.26
C ASN A 86 18.72 -29.57 53.72
N SER A 87 17.61 -29.75 54.44
CA SER A 87 17.06 -31.04 54.85
C SER A 87 16.73 -31.96 53.68
N LEU A 88 16.19 -31.44 52.57
CA LEU A 88 15.83 -32.27 51.42
C LEU A 88 17.08 -32.75 50.66
N GLU A 89 18.03 -31.85 50.40
CA GLU A 89 19.30 -32.20 49.77
C GLU A 89 20.05 -33.25 50.59
N GLN A 90 20.17 -33.06 51.90
CA GLN A 90 20.83 -34.03 52.78
C GLN A 90 20.14 -35.41 52.76
N SER A 91 18.81 -35.44 52.69
CA SER A 91 18.05 -36.70 52.60
C SER A 91 18.33 -37.46 51.30
N ILE A 92 18.46 -36.74 50.18
CA ILE A 92 18.79 -37.32 48.88
C ILE A 92 20.23 -37.87 48.88
N LEU A 93 21.20 -37.07 49.34
CA LEU A 93 22.62 -37.48 49.44
C LEU A 93 22.81 -38.73 50.31
N LYS A 94 22.09 -38.82 51.44
CA LYS A 94 22.13 -39.99 52.32
C LYS A 94 21.65 -41.25 51.59
N LYS A 95 20.59 -41.14 50.80
CA LYS A 95 20.02 -42.28 50.07
C LYS A 95 20.92 -42.75 48.92
N ILE A 96 21.65 -41.84 48.27
CA ILE A 96 22.63 -42.18 47.24
C ILE A 96 23.82 -42.96 47.83
N LYS A 97 24.33 -42.54 49.00
CA LYS A 97 25.48 -43.20 49.66
C LYS A 97 25.18 -44.57 50.28
N GLN A 98 23.91 -44.92 50.45
CA GLN A 98 23.48 -46.19 51.04
C GLN A 98 23.18 -47.28 49.99
N ASN A 99 23.32 -46.96 48.69
CA ASN A 99 23.43 -47.93 47.60
C ASN A 99 24.90 -48.19 47.28
#